data_AF-A0A1U7ISW4-F1
#
_entry.id   AF-A0A1U7ISW4-F1
#
_cell.length_a   1.000
_cell.length_b   1.000
_cell.length_c   1.000
_cell.angle_alpha   90.00
_cell.angle_beta   90.00
_cell.angle_gamma   90.00
#
_symmetry.space_group_name_H-M   'P 1'
#
loop_
_entity.id
_entity.type
_entity.pdbx_description
1 polymer ?
#
loop_
_entity_poly.entity_id
_entity_poly.type
_entity_poly.pdbx_seq_one_letter_code
_entity_poly.pdbx_strand_id
1 'polypeptide(L)'
;MKKAFFAIVILAFLLTIILAVSEQPNLTSAQSGGNNFKLALPINCTLGKDCFIMHYLDRDPSSAAVDFACGRLTYDTHNGTDFAIPDERAMAKGVAVKAVASGKVLRIRDGVPDIRVADQTDKSRVEGIECGNGVVIDHGNGWQTQYCHLRQGSVVVKPNTSVSSGAVLGMVGESGLASFPHVHLTVRYQNKVVDPFVGTGNPQGCNVRRQSLWQQPLEYVPTGLIRTGFAPKQPTMAEIWQGQFAETSLGKNNPLLLFWVQAFGVLQGDEEQFRLIAPDGKVVINSKQQLKSANRVWLSYVGKKNSATQPLVPGVWRGEYRLVRGNRVLIESTREVQLR
;
A
#
# COMPACT_ATOMS: atom_id res chain seq x y z
N MET A 1 -80.63 50.74 27.66
CA MET A 1 -79.66 49.65 27.40
C MET A 1 -78.77 49.51 28.64
N LYS A 2 -78.75 48.30 29.24
CA LYS A 2 -77.86 47.71 30.29
C LYS A 2 -76.92 48.70 31.07
N LYS A 3 -77.14 48.98 32.36
CA LYS A 3 -76.60 48.29 33.59
C LYS A 3 -75.06 48.10 33.54
N ALA A 4 -74.22 48.33 34.55
CA ALA A 4 -74.32 48.80 35.93
C ALA A 4 -72.87 49.00 36.48
N PHE A 5 -72.72 49.90 37.46
CA PHE A 5 -71.89 49.85 38.68
C PHE A 5 -70.75 48.81 38.83
N PHE A 6 -69.54 49.24 39.23
CA PHE A 6 -68.93 49.03 40.57
C PHE A 6 -67.50 49.61 40.65
N ALA A 7 -67.20 50.25 41.79
CA ALA A 7 -65.86 50.64 42.24
C ALA A 7 -65.01 49.41 42.60
N ILE A 8 -63.67 49.56 42.69
CA ILE A 8 -62.81 48.94 43.74
C ILE A 8 -61.35 49.40 43.59
N VAL A 9 -60.80 49.72 44.77
CA VAL A 9 -59.40 49.99 45.15
C VAL A 9 -58.46 48.85 44.76
N ILE A 10 -57.26 49.15 44.26
CA ILE A 10 -56.16 48.15 44.22
C ILE A 10 -54.88 48.74 44.83
N LEU A 11 -54.47 48.02 45.87
CA LEU A 11 -53.29 48.08 46.71
C LEU A 11 -52.01 47.77 45.89
N ALA A 12 -50.99 48.62 45.94
CA ALA A 12 -49.68 48.31 45.36
C ALA A 12 -48.84 47.52 46.38
N PHE A 13 -48.64 46.23 46.12
CA PHE A 13 -47.72 45.36 46.87
C PHE A 13 -46.31 45.44 46.27
N LEU A 14 -45.31 45.62 47.14
CA LEU A 14 -43.90 45.44 46.84
C LEU A 14 -43.61 44.00 46.38
N LEU A 15 -42.74 43.84 45.38
CA LEU A 15 -42.02 42.58 45.16
C LEU A 15 -40.54 42.87 44.84
N THR A 16 -39.70 42.65 45.85
CA THR A 16 -38.24 42.54 45.74
C THR A 16 -37.85 41.35 44.88
N ILE A 17 -37.16 41.60 43.77
CA ILE A 17 -36.59 40.57 42.89
C ILE A 17 -35.29 40.07 43.51
N ILE A 18 -35.27 38.81 43.94
CA ILE A 18 -34.07 38.06 44.31
C ILE A 18 -33.46 37.53 43.01
N LEU A 19 -32.26 38.01 42.65
CA LEU A 19 -31.47 37.46 41.54
C LEU A 19 -30.81 36.16 42.01
N ALA A 20 -31.31 35.02 41.53
CA ALA A 20 -30.62 33.73 41.65
C ALA A 20 -29.49 33.67 40.60
N VAL A 21 -28.24 33.59 41.06
CA VAL A 21 -27.07 33.32 40.22
C VAL A 21 -27.08 31.82 39.89
N SER A 22 -27.33 31.47 38.63
CA SER A 22 -27.16 30.11 38.15
C SER A 22 -25.68 29.89 37.80
N GLU A 23 -25.01 29.03 38.55
CA GLU A 23 -23.71 28.49 38.16
C GLU A 23 -23.89 27.60 36.94
N GLN A 24 -23.47 28.09 35.77
CA GLN A 24 -23.34 27.25 34.59
C GLN A 24 -22.16 26.30 34.78
N PRO A 25 -22.29 25.00 34.47
CA PRO A 25 -21.15 24.10 34.48
C PRO A 25 -20.14 24.57 33.43
N ASN A 26 -18.92 24.84 33.89
CA ASN A 26 -17.77 25.12 33.05
C ASN A 26 -17.61 24.01 32.01
N LEU A 27 -18.02 24.29 30.77
CA LEU A 27 -17.63 23.52 29.60
C LEU A 27 -16.10 23.59 29.54
N THR A 28 -15.46 22.49 29.91
CA THR A 28 -14.03 22.30 29.70
C THR A 28 -13.76 22.56 28.24
N SER A 29 -12.93 23.58 27.99
CA SER A 29 -12.34 23.84 26.69
C SER A 29 -11.78 22.52 26.17
N ALA A 30 -12.34 22.01 25.07
CA ALA A 30 -11.70 20.98 24.29
C ALA A 30 -10.30 21.52 23.95
N GLN A 31 -9.28 20.98 24.62
CA GLN A 31 -7.91 21.26 24.26
C GLN A 31 -7.79 20.90 22.79
N SER A 32 -7.48 21.90 21.96
CA SER A 32 -6.98 21.70 20.62
C SER A 32 -5.67 20.93 20.74
N GLY A 33 -5.76 19.60 20.83
CA GLY A 33 -4.63 18.70 20.78
C GLY A 33 -3.96 18.90 19.42
N GLY A 34 -2.91 19.72 19.40
CA GLY A 34 -2.03 19.82 18.24
C GLY A 34 -1.68 18.42 17.78
N ASN A 35 -1.83 18.18 16.48
CA ASN A 35 -1.80 16.88 15.82
C ASN A 35 -0.37 16.28 15.84
N ASN A 36 0.13 15.92 17.03
CA ASN A 36 1.48 15.42 17.26
C ASN A 36 1.60 13.90 17.01
N PHE A 37 0.52 13.27 16.58
CA PHE A 37 0.54 11.88 16.15
C PHE A 37 1.24 11.78 14.79
N LYS A 38 2.44 11.18 14.80
CA LYS A 38 3.26 11.01 13.61
C LYS A 38 3.69 9.56 13.42
N LEU A 39 3.72 9.13 12.17
CA LEU A 39 3.93 7.76 11.73
C LEU A 39 5.35 7.57 11.20
N ALA A 40 6.08 6.61 11.75
CA ALA A 40 7.27 6.04 11.15
C ALA A 40 6.89 5.00 10.06
N LEU A 41 7.87 4.53 9.29
CA LEU A 41 7.65 3.52 8.25
C LEU A 41 7.27 2.15 8.87
N PRO A 42 6.18 1.48 8.41
CA PRO A 42 5.69 0.24 9.02
C PRO A 42 6.51 -1.01 8.66
N ILE A 43 7.58 -0.85 7.88
CA ILE A 43 8.32 -1.96 7.27
C ILE A 43 9.82 -1.68 7.33
N ASN A 44 10.62 -2.73 7.52
CA ASN A 44 12.08 -2.63 7.59
C ASN A 44 12.71 -2.82 6.21
N CYS A 45 12.70 -1.75 5.42
CA CYS A 45 13.18 -1.72 4.05
C CYS A 45 13.58 -0.30 3.64
N THR A 46 14.18 -0.17 2.47
CA THR A 46 14.44 1.06 1.72
C THR A 46 13.39 1.24 0.63
N LEU A 47 12.44 2.17 0.84
CA LEU A 47 11.40 2.46 -0.15
C LEU A 47 12.00 2.82 -1.51
N GLY A 48 11.42 2.24 -2.58
CA GLY A 48 11.87 2.42 -3.95
C GLY A 48 13.04 1.50 -4.36
N LYS A 49 13.62 0.73 -3.44
CA LYS A 49 14.72 -0.20 -3.71
C LYS A 49 14.33 -1.65 -3.45
N ASP A 50 13.93 -1.97 -2.22
CA ASP A 50 13.61 -3.33 -1.77
C ASP A 50 12.20 -3.45 -1.18
N CYS A 51 11.44 -2.36 -1.19
CA CYS A 51 10.00 -2.33 -0.95
C CYS A 51 9.37 -1.12 -1.66
N PHE A 52 8.05 -1.17 -1.85
CA PHE A 52 7.31 -0.19 -2.64
C PHE A 52 5.94 0.06 -2.03
N ILE A 53 5.37 1.25 -2.23
CA ILE A 53 3.95 1.46 -1.94
C ILE A 53 3.19 1.10 -3.20
N MET A 54 2.47 -0.03 -3.17
CA MET A 54 1.73 -0.52 -4.34
C MET A 54 0.30 0.00 -4.37
N HIS A 55 -0.34 0.10 -3.21
CA HIS A 55 -1.67 0.67 -3.08
C HIS A 55 -1.74 1.70 -1.96
N TYR A 56 -2.51 2.74 -2.19
CA TYR A 56 -2.85 3.80 -1.28
C TYR A 56 -4.33 3.70 -0.91
N LEU A 57 -4.73 4.46 0.10
CA LEU A 57 -6.09 4.46 0.58
C LEU A 57 -7.05 4.96 -0.51
N ASP A 58 -8.17 4.28 -0.67
CA ASP A 58 -9.27 4.74 -1.51
C ASP A 58 -10.05 5.85 -0.80
N ARG A 59 -10.02 7.03 -1.42
CA ARG A 59 -10.69 8.23 -0.93
C ARG A 59 -12.00 8.52 -1.66
N ASP A 60 -12.31 7.79 -2.71
CA ASP A 60 -13.57 7.89 -3.44
C ASP A 60 -14.54 6.83 -2.90
N PRO A 61 -15.75 7.19 -2.44
CA PRO A 61 -16.74 6.19 -2.02
C PRO A 61 -17.35 5.40 -3.19
N SER A 62 -17.09 5.80 -4.44
CA SER A 62 -17.58 5.12 -5.64
C SER A 62 -16.60 4.06 -6.15
N SER A 63 -17.09 3.19 -7.02
CA SER A 63 -16.27 2.15 -7.65
C SER A 63 -15.14 2.68 -8.57
N ALA A 64 -15.09 4.00 -8.81
CA ALA A 64 -14.00 4.61 -9.56
C ALA A 64 -12.66 4.46 -8.82
N ALA A 65 -12.69 4.54 -7.48
CA ALA A 65 -11.56 4.54 -6.56
C ALA A 65 -10.48 5.60 -6.88
N VAL A 66 -10.05 6.37 -5.87
CA VAL A 66 -9.02 7.39 -6.07
C VAL A 66 -8.06 7.47 -4.90
N ASP A 67 -6.76 7.51 -5.19
CA ASP A 67 -5.76 7.77 -4.15
C ASP A 67 -5.64 9.27 -3.83
N PHE A 68 -4.90 9.62 -2.78
CA PHE A 68 -4.69 11.02 -2.36
C PHE A 68 -4.03 11.92 -3.42
N ALA A 69 -3.42 11.34 -4.45
CA ALA A 69 -2.76 12.04 -5.54
C ALA A 69 -3.62 12.15 -6.81
N CYS A 70 -4.92 11.84 -6.70
CA CYS A 70 -5.82 11.72 -7.85
C CYS A 70 -5.39 10.63 -8.83
N GLY A 71 -4.60 9.68 -8.33
CA GLY A 71 -4.12 8.54 -9.08
C GLY A 71 -4.98 7.31 -8.85
N ARG A 72 -4.46 6.20 -9.37
CA ARG A 72 -5.15 4.92 -9.54
C ARG A 72 -4.40 3.76 -8.88
N LEU A 73 -3.42 4.06 -8.03
CA LEU A 73 -2.75 3.06 -7.21
C LEU A 73 -3.62 2.77 -5.98
N THR A 74 -4.86 2.36 -6.23
CA THR A 74 -5.86 1.96 -5.23
C THR A 74 -6.94 1.13 -5.93
N TYR A 75 -7.92 0.64 -5.19
CA TYR A 75 -9.11 -0.03 -5.68
C TYR A 75 -10.28 0.20 -4.73
N ASP A 76 -11.51 -0.01 -5.22
CA ASP A 76 -12.74 0.21 -4.49
C ASP A 76 -12.69 -0.47 -3.11
N THR A 77 -13.02 0.28 -2.06
CA THR A 77 -13.03 -0.12 -0.65
C THR A 77 -11.65 -0.32 0.01
N HIS A 78 -10.55 -0.04 -0.69
CA HIS A 78 -9.22 -0.16 -0.09
C HIS A 78 -9.02 0.85 1.04
N ASN A 79 -8.83 0.37 2.28
CA ASN A 79 -8.94 1.20 3.48
C ASN A 79 -7.60 1.53 4.15
N GLY A 80 -6.48 1.38 3.43
CA GLY A 80 -5.14 1.55 4.00
C GLY A 80 -4.05 1.76 2.97
N THR A 81 -2.81 1.52 3.35
CA THR A 81 -1.64 1.63 2.46
C THR A 81 -0.86 0.33 2.46
N ASP A 82 -0.57 -0.20 1.28
CA ASP A 82 0.10 -1.47 1.07
C ASP A 82 1.59 -1.25 0.78
N PHE A 83 2.43 -1.67 1.72
CA PHE A 83 3.89 -1.66 1.59
C PHE A 83 4.36 -3.04 1.14
N ALA A 84 4.57 -3.18 -0.16
CA ALA A 84 4.92 -4.43 -0.83
C ALA A 84 6.41 -4.71 -0.79
N ILE A 85 6.74 -6.00 -0.80
CA ILE A 85 8.10 -6.50 -1.07
C ILE A 85 8.12 -7.21 -2.44
N PRO A 86 9.29 -7.45 -3.04
CA PRO A 86 9.36 -7.86 -4.45
C PRO A 86 8.77 -9.24 -4.77
N ASP A 87 8.84 -10.22 -3.86
CA ASP A 87 8.42 -11.60 -4.08
C ASP A 87 8.42 -12.44 -2.77
N GLU A 88 7.96 -13.69 -2.87
CA GLU A 88 7.97 -14.69 -1.80
C GLU A 88 9.39 -15.09 -1.36
N ARG A 89 10.43 -14.88 -2.17
CA ARG A 89 11.82 -15.13 -1.74
C ARG A 89 12.29 -14.06 -0.77
N ALA A 90 11.93 -12.80 -0.98
CA ALA A 90 12.12 -11.74 0.00
C ALA A 90 11.30 -12.02 1.27
N MET A 91 10.06 -12.49 1.12
CA MET A 91 9.20 -12.90 2.24
C MET A 91 9.84 -14.02 3.07
N ALA A 92 10.39 -15.05 2.42
CA ALA A 92 11.06 -16.17 3.08
C ALA A 92 12.33 -15.73 3.84
N LYS A 93 13.12 -14.81 3.28
CA LYS A 93 14.27 -14.20 3.97
C LYS A 93 13.88 -13.40 5.21
N GLY A 94 12.63 -12.92 5.26
CA GLY A 94 12.07 -12.16 6.37
C GLY A 94 12.28 -10.65 6.19
N VAL A 95 11.17 -9.93 6.15
CA VAL A 95 11.15 -8.46 6.18
C VAL A 95 10.29 -8.04 7.36
N ALA A 96 10.89 -7.37 8.34
CA ALA A 96 10.20 -7.04 9.58
C ALA A 96 9.12 -5.97 9.38
N VAL A 97 7.95 -6.22 9.95
CA VAL A 97 6.89 -5.22 10.14
C VAL A 97 7.13 -4.52 11.47
N LYS A 98 7.09 -3.19 11.46
CA LYS A 98 7.41 -2.32 12.60
C LYS A 98 6.21 -1.48 13.03
N ALA A 99 6.08 -1.24 14.33
CA ALA A 99 5.09 -0.30 14.85
C ALA A 99 5.37 1.12 14.33
N VAL A 100 4.41 1.76 13.66
CA VAL A 100 4.59 3.13 13.15
C VAL A 100 4.65 4.17 14.26
N ALA A 101 4.08 3.89 15.42
CA ALA A 101 4.10 4.75 16.60
C ALA A 101 4.04 3.91 17.88
N SER A 102 4.48 4.48 19.00
CA SER A 102 4.38 3.83 20.31
C SER A 102 2.92 3.66 20.73
N GLY A 103 2.59 2.58 21.44
CA GLY A 103 1.22 2.33 21.87
C GLY A 103 1.05 1.00 22.58
N LYS A 104 -0.19 0.64 22.90
CA LYS A 104 -0.58 -0.62 23.53
C LYS A 104 -1.17 -1.56 22.47
N VAL A 105 -0.68 -2.79 22.41
CA VAL A 105 -1.25 -3.84 21.55
C VAL A 105 -2.63 -4.19 22.08
N LEU A 106 -3.67 -3.99 21.26
CA LEU A 106 -5.05 -4.31 21.63
C LEU A 106 -5.41 -5.76 21.32
N ARG A 107 -5.10 -6.20 20.11
CA ARG A 107 -5.46 -7.52 19.61
C ARG A 107 -4.46 -7.98 18.56
N ILE A 108 -4.35 -9.29 18.44
CA ILE A 108 -3.55 -9.95 17.43
C ILE A 108 -4.37 -11.07 16.77
N ARG A 109 -3.97 -11.47 15.57
CA ARG A 109 -4.30 -12.76 14.98
C ARG A 109 -3.03 -13.36 14.43
N ASP A 110 -2.81 -14.64 14.71
CA ASP A 110 -1.74 -15.42 14.09
C ASP A 110 -2.22 -16.86 13.82
N GLY A 111 -1.69 -17.50 12.78
CA GLY A 111 -2.02 -18.86 12.37
C GLY A 111 -2.73 -18.99 11.02
N VAL A 112 -3.15 -17.89 10.38
CA VAL A 112 -3.71 -17.91 9.02
C VAL A 112 -2.59 -18.22 8.02
N PRO A 113 -2.73 -19.25 7.16
CA PRO A 113 -1.72 -19.58 6.16
C PRO A 113 -1.45 -18.43 5.18
N ASP A 114 -0.21 -18.33 4.71
CA ASP A 114 0.18 -17.46 3.60
C ASP A 114 -0.23 -18.14 2.29
N ILE A 115 -1.39 -17.75 1.75
CA ILE A 115 -1.95 -18.27 0.50
C ILE A 115 -2.38 -17.09 -0.35
N ARG A 116 -1.73 -16.93 -1.50
CA ARG A 116 -2.06 -15.89 -2.47
C ARG A 116 -3.51 -16.01 -2.94
N VAL A 117 -4.24 -14.91 -2.86
CA VAL A 117 -5.55 -14.74 -3.49
C VAL A 117 -5.35 -14.32 -4.94
N ALA A 118 -5.66 -15.21 -5.89
CA ALA A 118 -5.54 -14.94 -7.31
C ALA A 118 -6.89 -14.64 -7.99
N ASP A 119 -7.98 -15.18 -7.45
CA ASP A 119 -9.31 -15.08 -8.04
C ASP A 119 -10.44 -14.96 -7.01
N GLN A 120 -11.68 -14.96 -7.49
CA GLN A 120 -12.87 -14.85 -6.65
C GLN A 120 -13.10 -16.08 -5.75
N THR A 121 -12.69 -17.27 -6.19
CA THR A 121 -12.78 -18.49 -5.38
C THR A 121 -11.85 -18.40 -4.18
N ASP A 122 -10.62 -17.92 -4.39
CA ASP A 122 -9.69 -17.67 -3.29
C ASP A 122 -10.20 -16.58 -2.35
N LYS A 123 -10.77 -15.50 -2.90
CA LYS A 123 -11.36 -14.41 -2.10
C LYS A 123 -12.45 -14.92 -1.15
N SER A 124 -13.32 -15.82 -1.62
CA SER A 124 -14.37 -16.42 -0.78
C SER A 124 -13.82 -17.30 0.36
N ARG A 125 -12.61 -17.84 0.25
CA ARG A 125 -12.00 -18.66 1.32
C ARG A 125 -11.49 -17.83 2.50
N VAL A 126 -11.32 -16.53 2.32
CA VAL A 126 -10.76 -15.62 3.35
C VAL A 126 -11.80 -14.61 3.87
N GLU A 127 -13.08 -14.80 3.55
CA GLU A 127 -14.17 -13.98 4.07
C GLU A 127 -14.23 -14.04 5.61
N GLY A 128 -14.32 -12.88 6.25
CA GLY A 128 -14.26 -12.71 7.72
C GLY A 128 -12.84 -12.75 8.31
N ILE A 129 -11.83 -13.12 7.52
CA ILE A 129 -10.42 -13.12 7.91
C ILE A 129 -9.54 -12.35 6.91
N GLU A 130 -10.10 -11.33 6.24
CA GLU A 130 -9.45 -10.59 5.15
C GLU A 130 -8.12 -9.97 5.60
N CYS A 131 -8.02 -9.52 6.85
CA CYS A 131 -6.76 -8.99 7.40
C CYS A 131 -5.66 -10.06 7.55
N GLY A 132 -6.00 -11.35 7.48
CA GLY A 132 -5.05 -12.45 7.75
C GLY A 132 -4.49 -12.37 9.17
N ASN A 133 -3.20 -12.67 9.31
CA ASN A 133 -2.45 -12.41 10.54
C ASN A 133 -2.18 -10.92 10.68
N GLY A 134 -2.26 -10.41 11.90
CA GLY A 134 -2.16 -8.99 12.10
C GLY A 134 -2.11 -8.54 13.54
N VAL A 135 -1.84 -7.25 13.70
CA VAL A 135 -1.73 -6.58 15.01
C VAL A 135 -2.56 -5.30 14.96
N VAL A 136 -3.23 -4.97 16.06
CA VAL A 136 -3.85 -3.66 16.25
C VAL A 136 -3.22 -2.99 17.45
N ILE A 137 -2.80 -1.74 17.28
CA ILE A 137 -2.17 -0.92 18.32
C ILE A 137 -3.05 0.30 18.59
N ASP A 138 -3.31 0.54 19.87
CA ASP A 138 -3.89 1.78 20.39
C ASP A 138 -2.78 2.74 20.81
N HIS A 139 -2.80 3.94 20.24
CA HIS A 139 -1.81 4.98 20.51
C HIS A 139 -2.32 6.01 21.52
N GLY A 140 -3.53 5.81 22.06
CA GLY A 140 -4.22 6.79 22.90
C GLY A 140 -4.86 7.91 22.10
N ASN A 141 -5.65 8.75 22.78
CA ASN A 141 -6.32 9.91 22.18
C ASN A 141 -7.16 9.58 20.93
N GLY A 142 -7.68 8.36 20.85
CA GLY A 142 -8.51 7.89 19.73
C GLY A 142 -7.74 7.42 18.50
N TRP A 143 -6.40 7.40 18.51
CA TRP A 143 -5.58 6.91 17.40
C TRP A 143 -5.34 5.41 17.48
N GLN A 144 -5.55 4.71 16.37
CA GLN A 144 -5.26 3.28 16.24
C GLN A 144 -4.60 2.97 14.91
N THR A 145 -3.73 1.96 14.89
CA THR A 145 -3.18 1.38 13.66
C THR A 145 -3.44 -0.12 13.61
N GLN A 146 -3.70 -0.63 12.41
CA GLN A 146 -3.88 -2.04 12.14
C GLN A 146 -2.91 -2.47 11.03
N TYR A 147 -2.20 -3.56 11.28
CA TYR A 147 -1.23 -4.18 10.38
C TYR A 147 -1.81 -5.53 9.96
N CYS A 148 -1.98 -5.75 8.67
CA CYS A 148 -2.56 -6.96 8.11
C CYS A 148 -1.57 -7.69 7.19
N HIS A 149 -1.90 -8.93 6.84
CA HIS A 149 -1.16 -9.82 5.95
C HIS A 149 0.22 -10.21 6.47
N LEU A 150 0.39 -10.31 7.79
CA LEU A 150 1.65 -10.78 8.37
C LEU A 150 1.85 -12.27 8.08
N ARG A 151 3.12 -12.70 8.04
CA ARG A 151 3.49 -14.10 7.77
C ARG A 151 2.98 -15.01 8.87
N GLN A 152 2.49 -16.20 8.51
CA GLN A 152 2.02 -17.20 9.47
C GLN A 152 3.10 -17.51 10.52
N GLY A 153 2.71 -17.47 11.80
CA GLY A 153 3.59 -17.76 12.94
C GLY A 153 4.65 -16.71 13.20
N SER A 154 4.55 -15.53 12.59
CA SER A 154 5.58 -14.48 12.72
C SER A 154 5.24 -13.39 13.74
N VAL A 155 4.04 -13.36 14.30
CA VAL A 155 3.64 -12.30 15.24
C VAL A 155 4.38 -12.50 16.57
N VAL A 156 5.17 -11.52 16.99
CA VAL A 156 6.04 -11.63 18.19
C VAL A 156 5.51 -10.86 19.41
N VAL A 157 4.46 -10.07 19.25
CA VAL A 157 3.85 -9.25 20.31
C VAL A 157 2.62 -9.93 20.91
N LYS A 158 2.22 -9.51 22.12
CA LYS A 158 1.07 -10.06 22.83
C LYS A 158 0.02 -8.97 23.10
N PRO A 159 -1.28 -9.32 23.18
CA PRO A 159 -2.29 -8.38 23.64
C PRO A 159 -1.93 -7.79 25.02
N ASN A 160 -2.35 -6.55 25.22
CA ASN A 160 -2.14 -5.75 26.42
C ASN A 160 -0.69 -5.36 26.75
N THR A 161 0.27 -5.57 25.85
CA THR A 161 1.66 -5.10 26.04
C THR A 161 1.88 -3.74 25.39
N SER A 162 2.79 -2.94 25.94
CA SER A 162 3.24 -1.71 25.29
C SER A 162 4.35 -2.01 24.28
N VAL A 163 4.36 -1.27 23.18
CA VAL A 163 5.41 -1.30 22.16
C VAL A 163 5.87 0.12 21.86
N SER A 164 7.16 0.29 21.57
CA SER A 164 7.70 1.56 21.12
C SER A 164 7.55 1.68 19.59
N SER A 165 7.53 2.92 19.06
CA SER A 165 7.71 3.15 17.63
C SER A 165 8.97 2.43 17.13
N GLY A 166 8.88 1.77 15.98
CA GLY A 166 9.95 0.96 15.39
C GLY A 166 10.06 -0.47 15.94
N ALA A 167 9.34 -0.83 17.00
CA ALA A 167 9.36 -2.20 17.53
C ALA A 167 8.84 -3.20 16.49
N VAL A 168 9.51 -4.35 16.38
CA VAL A 168 9.09 -5.43 15.47
C VAL A 168 7.80 -6.06 15.98
N LEU A 169 6.81 -6.16 15.09
CA LEU A 169 5.50 -6.76 15.35
C LEU A 169 5.39 -8.17 14.80
N GLY A 170 6.05 -8.41 13.67
CA GLY A 170 6.16 -9.70 13.00
C GLY A 170 6.86 -9.52 11.65
N MET A 171 6.57 -10.39 10.69
CA MET A 171 7.17 -10.35 9.36
C MET A 171 6.10 -10.11 8.28
N VAL A 172 6.50 -9.46 7.19
CA VAL A 172 5.68 -9.34 5.97
C VAL A 172 5.32 -10.73 5.48
N GLY A 173 4.05 -10.93 5.15
CA GLY A 173 3.50 -12.20 4.66
C GLY A 173 2.56 -11.99 3.48
N GLU A 174 1.70 -12.99 3.28
CA GLU A 174 0.67 -13.04 2.23
C GLU A 174 -0.58 -13.76 2.77
N SER A 175 -0.89 -13.59 4.05
CA SER A 175 -2.07 -14.19 4.69
C SER A 175 -3.32 -13.34 4.50
N GLY A 176 -4.50 -13.97 4.49
CA GLY A 176 -5.78 -13.28 4.31
C GLY A 176 -6.01 -12.82 2.87
N LEU A 177 -6.63 -11.66 2.68
CA LEU A 177 -6.96 -11.09 1.37
C LEU A 177 -5.75 -10.39 0.74
N ALA A 178 -4.71 -11.15 0.42
CA ALA A 178 -3.47 -10.64 -0.18
C ALA A 178 -3.18 -11.35 -1.51
N SER A 179 -2.85 -10.57 -2.56
CA SER A 179 -2.49 -11.10 -3.89
C SER A 179 -1.00 -10.99 -4.23
N PHE A 180 -0.22 -10.40 -3.31
CA PHE A 180 1.23 -10.30 -3.34
C PHE A 180 1.76 -10.09 -1.90
N PRO A 181 3.06 -10.36 -1.62
CA PRO A 181 3.62 -10.16 -0.28
C PRO A 181 3.72 -8.68 0.13
N HIS A 182 3.04 -8.29 1.20
CA HIS A 182 3.03 -6.91 1.70
C HIS A 182 2.58 -6.80 3.16
N VAL A 183 2.79 -5.63 3.76
CA VAL A 183 2.03 -5.23 4.96
C VAL A 183 1.03 -4.15 4.59
N HIS A 184 -0.23 -4.39 4.91
CA HIS A 184 -1.29 -3.38 4.80
C HIS A 184 -1.41 -2.62 6.12
N LEU A 185 -1.34 -1.30 6.06
CA LEU A 185 -1.50 -0.40 7.20
C LEU A 185 -2.82 0.38 7.09
N THR A 186 -3.76 0.10 8.00
CA THR A 186 -4.91 0.97 8.22
C THR A 186 -4.63 1.92 9.39
N VAL A 187 -4.87 3.22 9.20
CA VAL A 187 -4.80 4.24 10.27
C VAL A 187 -6.21 4.68 10.61
N ARG A 188 -6.53 4.77 11.91
CA ARG A 188 -7.84 5.23 12.39
C ARG A 188 -7.69 6.34 13.42
N TYR A 189 -8.61 7.30 13.37
CA TYR A 189 -8.81 8.32 14.40
C TYR A 189 -10.29 8.32 14.80
N GLN A 190 -10.57 8.15 16.10
CA GLN A 190 -11.93 8.06 16.63
C GLN A 190 -12.79 7.04 15.86
N ASN A 191 -12.23 5.85 15.64
CA ASN A 191 -12.82 4.73 14.87
C ASN A 191 -13.08 5.00 13.37
N LYS A 192 -12.71 6.16 12.84
CA LYS A 192 -12.81 6.46 11.41
C LYS A 192 -11.46 6.24 10.73
N VAL A 193 -11.50 5.63 9.55
CA VAL A 193 -10.30 5.44 8.73
C VAL A 193 -9.77 6.81 8.28
N VAL A 194 -8.45 6.98 8.32
CA VAL A 194 -7.74 8.20 7.95
C VAL A 194 -6.67 7.86 6.93
N ASP A 195 -6.62 8.61 5.84
CA ASP A 195 -5.49 8.55 4.91
C ASP A 195 -4.25 9.22 5.55
N PRO A 196 -3.14 8.49 5.79
CA PRO A 196 -1.95 9.05 6.41
C PRO A 196 -1.21 10.10 5.55
N PHE A 197 -1.48 10.18 4.25
CA PHE A 197 -0.93 11.21 3.36
C PHE A 197 -1.71 12.53 3.46
N VAL A 198 -2.92 12.51 4.01
CA VAL A 198 -3.86 13.63 3.99
C VAL A 198 -4.17 14.15 5.39
N GLY A 199 -4.27 13.26 6.38
CA GLY A 199 -4.66 13.60 7.75
C GLY A 199 -6.17 13.68 7.96
N THR A 200 -6.57 14.09 9.15
CA THR A 200 -7.97 14.12 9.61
C THR A 200 -8.75 15.32 9.07
N GLY A 201 -10.08 15.23 9.09
CA GLY A 201 -10.98 16.37 8.83
C GLY A 201 -11.10 16.79 7.36
N ASN A 202 -10.56 16.04 6.42
CA ASN A 202 -10.67 16.32 4.99
C ASN A 202 -11.89 15.61 4.37
N PRO A 203 -12.56 16.22 3.37
CA PRO A 203 -13.61 15.55 2.62
C PRO A 203 -13.06 14.37 1.80
N GLN A 204 -13.97 13.54 1.28
CA GLN A 204 -13.65 12.48 0.31
C GLN A 204 -13.11 13.06 -1.01
N GLY A 205 -12.49 12.20 -1.82
CA GLY A 205 -11.79 12.57 -3.05
C GLY A 205 -10.34 13.00 -2.83
N CYS A 206 -9.68 13.44 -3.90
CA CYS A 206 -8.23 13.62 -3.93
C CYS A 206 -7.74 15.09 -3.94
N ASN A 207 -8.57 16.04 -4.37
CA ASN A 207 -8.23 17.47 -4.47
C ASN A 207 -8.43 18.20 -3.14
N VAL A 208 -7.71 17.79 -2.10
CA VAL A 208 -7.84 18.35 -0.75
C VAL A 208 -6.51 18.86 -0.21
N ARG A 209 -6.58 19.64 0.87
CA ARG A 209 -5.40 20.03 1.63
C ARG A 209 -4.75 18.81 2.26
N ARG A 210 -3.43 18.68 2.08
CA ARG A 210 -2.65 17.58 2.66
C ARG A 210 -2.01 18.01 3.98
N GLN A 211 -2.27 17.25 5.03
CA GLN A 211 -1.64 17.35 6.34
C GLN A 211 -1.09 15.97 6.72
N SER A 212 0.03 15.61 6.09
CA SER A 212 0.58 14.26 6.24
C SER A 212 0.88 13.92 7.71
N LEU A 213 0.52 12.69 8.08
CA LEU A 213 0.82 12.08 9.36
C LEU A 213 2.22 11.44 9.38
N TRP A 214 2.92 11.33 8.26
CA TRP A 214 4.25 10.74 8.23
C TRP A 214 5.28 11.66 8.92
N GLN A 215 6.17 11.06 9.73
CA GLN A 215 7.29 11.78 10.36
C GLN A 215 8.22 12.36 9.30
N GLN A 216 8.56 11.55 8.30
CA GLN A 216 9.25 11.97 7.08
C GLN A 216 8.25 11.90 5.94
N PRO A 217 8.01 12.99 5.18
CA PRO A 217 7.11 12.97 4.04
C PRO A 217 7.50 11.86 3.06
N LEU A 218 6.55 10.97 2.77
CA LEU A 218 6.71 9.94 1.76
C LEU A 218 6.24 10.49 0.41
N GLU A 219 7.11 10.44 -0.60
CA GLU A 219 6.77 10.90 -1.94
C GLU A 219 5.76 9.95 -2.62
N TYR A 220 4.92 10.53 -3.48
CA TYR A 220 4.03 9.75 -4.32
C TYR A 220 4.80 9.20 -5.52
N VAL A 221 4.84 7.87 -5.66
CA VAL A 221 5.49 7.20 -6.79
C VAL A 221 4.40 6.55 -7.64
N PRO A 222 3.97 7.17 -8.75
CA PRO A 222 2.83 6.70 -9.55
C PRO A 222 3.16 5.46 -10.41
N THR A 223 4.44 5.20 -10.64
CA THR A 223 4.94 4.15 -11.53
C THR A 223 6.33 3.76 -11.06
N GLY A 224 6.62 2.46 -10.97
CA GLY A 224 7.92 2.00 -10.51
C GLY A 224 8.24 0.56 -10.90
N LEU A 225 9.53 0.24 -10.86
CA LEU A 225 10.03 -1.11 -11.12
C LEU A 225 9.90 -1.97 -9.86
N ILE A 226 9.44 -3.22 -10.03
CA ILE A 226 9.48 -4.22 -8.97
C ILE A 226 10.71 -5.10 -9.18
N ARG A 227 10.76 -5.82 -10.31
CA ARG A 227 11.83 -6.77 -10.64
C ARG A 227 12.04 -6.89 -12.15
N THR A 228 13.22 -7.37 -12.53
CA THR A 228 13.55 -7.78 -13.89
C THR A 228 14.42 -9.02 -13.82
N GLY A 229 14.33 -9.91 -14.80
CA GLY A 229 15.15 -11.12 -14.84
C GLY A 229 15.11 -11.82 -16.18
N PHE A 230 15.65 -13.04 -16.23
CA PHE A 230 15.63 -13.88 -17.43
C PHE A 230 14.90 -15.18 -17.17
N ALA A 231 14.16 -15.67 -18.17
CA ALA A 231 13.39 -16.90 -18.08
C ALA A 231 13.61 -17.79 -19.31
N PRO A 232 13.72 -19.12 -19.14
CA PRO A 232 13.82 -20.09 -20.24
C PRO A 232 12.47 -20.46 -20.87
N LYS A 233 11.38 -19.91 -20.32
CA LYS A 233 10.00 -20.08 -20.76
C LYS A 233 9.23 -18.78 -20.53
N GLN A 234 8.04 -18.66 -21.11
CA GLN A 234 7.13 -17.55 -20.82
C GLN A 234 6.78 -17.52 -19.33
N PRO A 235 7.10 -16.42 -18.61
CA PRO A 235 6.77 -16.30 -17.19
C PRO A 235 5.29 -15.95 -17.00
N THR A 236 4.70 -16.47 -15.92
CA THR A 236 3.39 -16.04 -15.42
C THR A 236 3.55 -15.09 -14.23
N MET A 237 2.55 -14.23 -13.97
CA MET A 237 2.57 -13.34 -12.80
C MET A 237 2.70 -14.10 -11.48
N ALA A 238 2.06 -15.26 -11.37
CA ALA A 238 2.14 -16.10 -10.17
C ALA A 238 3.57 -16.60 -9.92
N GLU A 239 4.27 -17.08 -10.96
CA GLU A 239 5.67 -17.50 -10.85
C GLU A 239 6.59 -16.34 -10.48
N ILE A 240 6.35 -15.15 -11.05
CA ILE A 240 7.12 -13.95 -10.70
C ILE A 240 6.97 -13.62 -9.22
N TRP A 241 5.74 -13.61 -8.68
CA TRP A 241 5.49 -13.36 -7.27
C TRP A 241 6.05 -14.47 -6.35
N GLN A 242 6.07 -15.72 -6.80
CA GLN A 242 6.76 -16.83 -6.11
C GLN A 242 8.29 -16.68 -6.10
N GLY A 243 8.84 -15.67 -6.78
CA GLY A 243 10.28 -15.42 -6.86
C GLY A 243 11.00 -16.38 -7.82
N GLN A 244 10.29 -17.00 -8.76
CA GLN A 244 10.93 -17.76 -9.84
C GLN A 244 11.82 -16.85 -10.69
N PHE A 245 12.69 -17.46 -11.50
CA PHE A 245 13.57 -16.77 -12.45
C PHE A 245 14.54 -15.79 -11.79
N ALA A 246 15.06 -16.15 -10.61
CA ALA A 246 16.08 -15.37 -9.91
C ALA A 246 17.51 -15.82 -10.24
N GLU A 247 17.65 -16.85 -11.08
CA GLU A 247 18.91 -17.41 -11.50
C GLU A 247 19.71 -16.41 -12.36
N THR A 248 21.00 -16.31 -12.09
CA THR A 248 21.96 -15.54 -12.89
C THR A 248 22.68 -16.40 -13.93
N SER A 249 22.36 -17.70 -13.97
CA SER A 249 22.89 -18.65 -14.95
C SER A 249 21.78 -19.56 -15.45
N LEU A 250 21.70 -19.76 -16.75
CA LEU A 250 20.75 -20.65 -17.41
C LEU A 250 21.49 -21.62 -18.36
N GLY A 251 20.90 -22.78 -18.63
CA GLY A 251 21.45 -23.71 -19.61
C GLY A 251 21.34 -23.18 -21.04
N LYS A 252 22.39 -23.36 -21.85
CA LYS A 252 22.42 -22.96 -23.26
C LYS A 252 21.41 -23.70 -24.14
N ASN A 253 20.97 -24.89 -23.70
CA ASN A 253 20.01 -25.73 -24.43
C ASN A 253 18.55 -25.34 -24.16
N ASN A 254 18.30 -24.30 -23.34
CA ASN A 254 16.94 -23.81 -23.12
C ASN A 254 16.30 -23.37 -24.45
N PRO A 255 14.99 -23.64 -24.65
CA PRO A 255 14.31 -23.36 -25.91
C PRO A 255 14.08 -21.86 -26.14
N LEU A 256 14.09 -21.06 -25.08
CA LEU A 256 13.89 -19.62 -25.11
C LEU A 256 14.91 -18.94 -24.19
N LEU A 257 15.28 -17.72 -24.54
CA LEU A 257 15.84 -16.75 -23.61
C LEU A 257 14.93 -15.52 -23.62
N LEU A 258 14.16 -15.33 -22.55
CA LEU A 258 13.30 -14.18 -22.38
C LEU A 258 13.89 -13.25 -21.32
N PHE A 259 13.97 -11.96 -21.60
CA PHE A 259 14.21 -10.91 -20.61
C PHE A 259 12.85 -10.32 -20.23
N TRP A 260 12.49 -10.43 -18.95
CA TRP A 260 11.19 -10.03 -18.42
C TRP A 260 11.31 -8.88 -17.42
N VAL A 261 10.24 -8.10 -17.32
CA VAL A 261 10.09 -6.95 -16.41
C VAL A 261 8.76 -7.04 -15.69
N GLN A 262 8.80 -6.81 -14.39
CA GLN A 262 7.65 -6.62 -13.52
C GLN A 262 7.67 -5.18 -12.97
N ALA A 263 6.59 -4.44 -13.17
CA ALA A 263 6.44 -3.05 -12.75
C ALA A 263 5.05 -2.81 -12.14
N PHE A 264 4.85 -1.63 -11.55
CA PHE A 264 3.53 -1.18 -11.11
C PHE A 264 3.18 0.19 -11.69
N GLY A 265 1.88 0.47 -11.78
CA GLY A 265 1.35 1.80 -12.10
C GLY A 265 1.62 2.28 -13.54
N VAL A 266 1.69 1.36 -14.51
CA VAL A 266 1.86 1.74 -15.91
C VAL A 266 0.57 2.35 -16.47
N LEU A 267 0.68 3.30 -17.38
CA LEU A 267 -0.44 3.98 -18.02
C LEU A 267 -0.52 3.66 -19.52
N GLN A 268 -1.74 3.76 -20.04
CA GLN A 268 -1.95 3.78 -21.49
C GLN A 268 -1.15 4.94 -22.10
N GLY A 269 -0.44 4.65 -23.18
CA GLY A 269 0.43 5.61 -23.87
C GLY A 269 1.86 5.69 -23.32
N ASP A 270 2.19 5.02 -22.20
CA ASP A 270 3.60 4.82 -21.83
C ASP A 270 4.31 4.04 -22.95
N GLU A 271 5.55 4.40 -23.25
CA GLU A 271 6.39 3.68 -24.20
C GLU A 271 7.35 2.76 -23.44
N GLU A 272 7.21 1.46 -23.72
CA GLU A 272 8.09 0.42 -23.22
C GLU A 272 9.19 0.14 -24.25
N GLN A 273 10.44 0.17 -23.79
CA GLN A 273 11.62 -0.04 -24.63
C GLN A 273 12.44 -1.20 -24.07
N PHE A 274 12.76 -2.16 -24.93
CA PHE A 274 13.63 -3.29 -24.58
C PHE A 274 14.82 -3.39 -25.53
N ARG A 275 15.96 -3.76 -24.96
CA ARG A 275 17.08 -4.31 -25.73
C ARG A 275 17.52 -5.64 -25.16
N LEU A 276 17.76 -6.62 -26.03
CA LEU A 276 18.42 -7.87 -25.69
C LEU A 276 19.75 -7.94 -26.45
N ILE A 277 20.84 -8.11 -25.72
CA ILE A 277 22.20 -7.99 -26.21
C ILE A 277 22.91 -9.32 -26.00
N ALA A 278 23.47 -9.87 -27.07
CA ALA A 278 24.20 -11.12 -27.07
C ALA A 278 25.63 -10.94 -26.50
N PRO A 279 26.34 -12.04 -26.17
CA PRO A 279 27.68 -11.98 -25.57
C PRO A 279 28.75 -11.27 -26.42
N ASP A 280 28.57 -11.23 -27.73
CA ASP A 280 29.42 -10.49 -28.67
C ASP A 280 29.11 -8.97 -28.72
N GLY A 281 28.15 -8.50 -27.92
CA GLY A 281 27.69 -7.11 -27.88
C GLY A 281 26.62 -6.77 -28.93
N LYS A 282 26.21 -7.73 -29.79
CA LYS A 282 25.19 -7.48 -30.80
C LYS A 282 23.81 -7.34 -30.17
N VAL A 283 23.09 -6.28 -30.52
CA VAL A 283 21.68 -6.11 -30.16
C VAL A 283 20.85 -7.06 -31.03
N VAL A 284 20.25 -8.09 -30.42
CA VAL A 284 19.42 -9.06 -31.14
C VAL A 284 17.93 -8.74 -31.08
N ILE A 285 17.50 -7.97 -30.08
CA ILE A 285 16.16 -7.39 -29.99
C ILE A 285 16.32 -5.91 -29.64
N ASN A 286 15.61 -5.04 -30.37
CA ASN A 286 15.43 -3.63 -30.06
C ASN A 286 13.94 -3.31 -30.27
N SER A 287 13.16 -3.38 -29.20
CA SER A 287 11.71 -3.23 -29.25
C SER A 287 11.30 -1.90 -28.62
N LYS A 288 10.32 -1.24 -29.24
CA LYS A 288 9.62 -0.08 -28.69
C LYS A 288 8.13 -0.24 -28.92
N GLN A 289 7.33 -0.15 -27.87
CA GLN A 289 5.89 -0.32 -27.95
C GLN A 289 5.17 0.63 -27.00
N GLN A 290 4.11 1.26 -27.49
CA GLN A 290 3.17 1.97 -26.62
C GLN A 290 2.20 1.02 -25.93
N LEU A 291 2.00 1.22 -24.63
CA LEU A 291 1.05 0.44 -23.84
C LEU A 291 -0.37 0.81 -24.22
N LYS A 292 -1.20 -0.21 -24.48
CA LYS A 292 -2.59 -0.04 -24.92
C LYS A 292 -3.57 0.11 -23.75
N SER A 293 -3.15 -0.22 -22.54
CA SER A 293 -3.95 -0.13 -21.34
C SER A 293 -3.09 0.25 -20.14
N ALA A 294 -3.72 0.86 -19.14
CA ALA A 294 -3.11 1.07 -17.84
C ALA A 294 -3.28 -0.17 -16.97
N ASN A 295 -2.27 -0.48 -16.15
CA ASN A 295 -2.31 -1.62 -15.24
C ASN A 295 -1.62 -1.26 -13.91
N ARG A 296 -2.24 -1.62 -12.79
CA ARG A 296 -1.63 -1.45 -11.46
C ARG A 296 -0.40 -2.34 -11.29
N VAL A 297 -0.42 -3.54 -11.85
CA VAL A 297 0.71 -4.47 -11.91
C VAL A 297 0.92 -4.88 -13.35
N TRP A 298 2.16 -4.84 -13.81
CA TRP A 298 2.54 -5.05 -15.20
C TRP A 298 3.62 -6.12 -15.32
N LEU A 299 3.46 -7.03 -16.28
CA LEU A 299 4.48 -7.99 -16.68
C LEU A 299 4.59 -7.97 -18.19
N SER A 300 5.82 -7.77 -18.66
CA SER A 300 6.16 -7.77 -20.08
C SER A 300 7.51 -8.44 -20.28
N TYR A 301 7.78 -8.92 -21.49
CA TYR A 301 9.03 -9.57 -21.83
C TYR A 301 9.31 -9.50 -23.33
N VAL A 302 10.60 -9.56 -23.67
CA VAL A 302 11.07 -9.83 -25.03
C VAL A 302 12.00 -11.03 -25.00
N GLY A 303 12.25 -11.66 -26.14
CA GLY A 303 13.24 -12.72 -26.14
C GLY A 303 13.52 -13.34 -27.49
N LYS A 304 14.38 -14.35 -27.43
CA LYS A 304 14.91 -15.08 -28.58
C LYS A 304 14.64 -16.57 -28.42
N LYS A 305 14.15 -17.20 -29.50
CA LYS A 305 14.06 -18.66 -29.58
C LYS A 305 15.44 -19.27 -29.83
N ASN A 306 15.72 -20.39 -29.20
CA ASN A 306 16.87 -21.23 -29.51
C ASN A 306 16.50 -22.17 -30.64
N SER A 307 17.06 -21.94 -31.84
CA SER A 307 16.79 -22.77 -33.01
C SER A 307 18.09 -23.14 -33.73
N ALA A 308 18.03 -24.17 -34.57
CA ALA A 308 19.19 -24.58 -35.38
C ALA A 308 19.74 -23.45 -36.26
N THR A 309 18.88 -22.55 -36.75
CA THR A 309 19.28 -21.42 -37.61
C THR A 309 19.69 -20.18 -36.82
N GLN A 310 19.28 -20.07 -35.55
CA GLN A 310 19.56 -18.92 -34.70
C GLN A 310 19.79 -19.36 -33.24
N PRO A 311 20.88 -20.09 -32.97
CA PRO A 311 21.11 -20.69 -31.65
C PRO A 311 21.37 -19.62 -30.59
N LEU A 312 21.06 -19.96 -29.34
CA LEU A 312 21.56 -19.22 -28.19
C LEU A 312 23.04 -19.58 -27.98
N VAL A 313 23.91 -18.57 -28.04
CA VAL A 313 25.34 -18.75 -27.81
C VAL A 313 25.66 -18.70 -26.32
N PRO A 314 26.59 -19.53 -25.82
CA PRO A 314 27.12 -19.41 -24.47
C PRO A 314 27.76 -18.04 -24.24
N GLY A 315 27.69 -17.55 -23.01
CA GLY A 315 28.24 -16.24 -22.63
C GLY A 315 27.25 -15.39 -21.84
N VAL A 316 27.65 -14.15 -21.54
CA VAL A 316 26.83 -13.20 -20.78
C VAL A 316 25.87 -12.49 -21.74
N TRP A 317 24.58 -12.66 -21.51
CA TRP A 317 23.52 -11.94 -22.19
C TRP A 317 23.06 -10.77 -21.33
N ARG A 318 22.80 -9.61 -21.95
CA ARG A 318 22.33 -8.41 -21.26
C ARG A 318 20.96 -7.97 -21.75
N GLY A 319 20.07 -7.69 -20.81
CA GLY A 319 18.74 -7.15 -21.01
C GLY A 319 18.70 -5.73 -20.48
N GLU A 320 18.25 -4.79 -21.31
CA GLU A 320 18.07 -3.39 -20.94
C GLU A 320 16.59 -3.03 -21.13
N TYR A 321 16.03 -2.30 -20.16
CA TYR A 321 14.64 -1.90 -20.15
C TYR A 321 14.51 -0.42 -19.82
N ARG A 322 13.61 0.26 -20.53
CA ARG A 322 13.13 1.60 -20.17
C ARG A 322 11.62 1.68 -20.28
N LEU A 323 10.99 2.39 -19.34
CA LEU A 323 9.60 2.84 -19.46
C LEU A 323 9.59 4.37 -19.51
N VAL A 324 8.95 4.93 -20.53
CA VAL A 324 8.95 6.37 -20.82
C VAL A 324 7.53 6.89 -20.86
N ARG A 325 7.27 8.06 -20.23
CA ARG A 325 6.00 8.79 -20.30
C ARG A 325 6.25 10.20 -20.81
N GLY A 326 5.78 10.50 -22.01
CA GLY A 326 6.16 11.73 -22.71
C GLY A 326 7.69 11.79 -22.88
N ASN A 327 8.32 12.80 -22.28
CA ASN A 327 9.78 12.97 -22.33
C ASN A 327 10.51 12.46 -21.06
N ARG A 328 9.80 11.85 -20.11
CA ARG A 328 10.36 11.41 -18.83
C ARG A 328 10.62 9.91 -18.84
N VAL A 329 11.85 9.51 -18.50
CA VAL A 329 12.16 8.12 -18.19
C VAL A 329 11.68 7.83 -16.77
N LEU A 330 10.73 6.90 -16.64
CA LEU A 330 10.14 6.50 -15.35
C LEU A 330 10.89 5.33 -14.73
N ILE A 331 11.31 4.38 -15.57
CA ILE A 331 12.05 3.18 -15.17
C ILE A 331 13.23 3.02 -16.11
N GLU A 332 14.38 2.68 -15.54
CA GLU A 332 15.55 2.20 -16.26
C GLU A 332 16.12 0.99 -15.52
N SER A 333 16.37 -0.10 -16.24
CA SER A 333 16.94 -1.32 -15.66
C SER A 333 17.88 -2.00 -16.63
N THR A 334 18.94 -2.59 -16.08
CA THR A 334 19.87 -3.47 -16.80
C THR A 334 20.08 -4.73 -15.99
N ARG A 335 20.01 -5.89 -16.65
CA ARG A 335 20.30 -7.19 -16.06
C ARG A 335 21.14 -8.05 -16.98
N GLU A 336 21.90 -8.94 -16.37
CA GLU A 336 22.73 -9.91 -17.07
C GLU A 336 22.38 -11.33 -16.64
N VAL A 337 22.53 -12.27 -17.57
CA VAL A 337 22.44 -13.71 -17.31
C VAL A 337 23.53 -14.44 -18.07
N GLN A 338 24.16 -15.41 -17.42
CA GLN A 338 25.15 -16.27 -18.04
C GLN A 338 24.47 -17.50 -18.68
N LEU A 339 24.70 -17.76 -19.96
CA LEU A 339 24.34 -19.04 -20.59
C LEU A 339 25.53 -20.00 -20.58
N ARG A 340 25.33 -21.25 -20.13
CA ARG A 340 26.36 -22.30 -20.03
C ARG A 340 25.94 -23.60 -20.69
#